data_AF-A0A957PHY3-F1
#
_entry.id   AF-A0A957PHY3-F1
#
_cell.length_a   1.000
_cell.length_b   1.000
_cell.length_c   1.000
_cell.angle_alpha   90.00
_cell.angle_beta   90.00
_cell.angle_gamma   90.00
#
_symmetry.space_group_name_H-M   'P 1'
#
loop_
_entity.id
_entity.type
_entity.pdbx_description
1 polymer ?
#
loop_
_entity_poly.entity_id
_entity_poly.type
_entity_poly.pdbx_seq_one_letter_code
_entity_poly.pdbx_strand_id
1 'polypeptide(L)'
;MPIDEQNLAPWTRKHDDPRSNLFDQVAKIVYPNSLEELITLCQNRPPDQRFKAAGSHWALSASAISDHTFIETNDPGNVHRAMGRTLTNVIPACITSTYVQHMVDSAQTQKSYLVHVEAGKRIYQLYAELDQKIAIPDPDADNPTLAGIISRDIDHNDGRDVDFSGPWAFSTLGGAGGQTIVGAINTGTHGGDFARAPYAFSGRPVIFNQSPIADSVLAIHLVADGGKHYWIEAVSEAYPQLTDDDKLNAIFRSDQYGGHDNFEIIRDNNMFDAVLVSAGRFGVIYSVILQVVPQYSMLQRRRKIVWQDIKHQIKETKDRNSTLYKDSPSQPPLPDQDPVPTTSAQDNQRFLQIVICLTPHHNFQRNWAGVTKRWNLELPDIPQGRKERVGEPRGFNERIQGFDFTKAGANYPYTPNERQPQMAGDVSFLHRACSNASFVKA
;
A
#
# COMPACT_ATOMS: atom_id res chain seq x y z
N MET A 1 -0.76 -3.36 30.41
CA MET A 1 -1.28 -1.99 30.62
C MET A 1 -2.74 -1.98 30.18
N PRO A 2 -3.61 -1.12 30.74
CA PRO A 2 -4.97 -1.01 30.23
C PRO A 2 -4.93 -0.50 28.77
N ILE A 3 -5.80 -1.06 27.92
CA ILE A 3 -5.99 -0.60 26.55
C ILE A 3 -6.61 0.80 26.61
N ASP A 4 -6.12 1.73 25.80
CA ASP A 4 -6.67 3.07 25.68
C ASP A 4 -8.08 3.02 25.08
N GLU A 5 -9.05 3.69 25.71
CA GLU A 5 -10.45 3.61 25.33
C GLU A 5 -11.22 4.91 25.59
N GLN A 6 -12.28 5.11 24.82
CA GLN A 6 -13.24 6.19 24.97
C GLN A 6 -14.66 5.62 24.98
N ASN A 7 -15.52 6.18 25.82
CA ASN A 7 -16.93 5.80 25.94
C ASN A 7 -17.81 7.00 25.59
N LEU A 8 -18.93 6.75 24.88
CA LEU A 8 -19.87 7.79 24.46
C LEU A 8 -19.21 8.95 23.69
N ALA A 9 -18.21 8.62 22.86
CA ALA A 9 -17.43 9.59 22.11
C ALA A 9 -18.01 9.82 20.71
N PRO A 10 -17.82 11.01 20.11
CA PRO A 10 -18.20 11.24 18.73
C PRO A 10 -17.33 10.42 17.77
N TRP A 11 -17.92 10.00 16.66
CA TRP A 11 -17.22 9.30 15.60
C TRP A 11 -17.64 9.83 14.22
N THR A 12 -16.67 10.03 13.34
CA THR A 12 -16.92 10.60 12.00
C THR A 12 -15.96 10.03 10.97
N ARG A 13 -16.40 9.90 9.72
CA ARG A 13 -15.49 9.57 8.62
C ARG A 13 -14.67 10.79 8.21
N LYS A 14 -13.54 10.55 7.55
CA LYS A 14 -12.67 11.60 7.00
C LYS A 14 -13.41 12.52 6.02
N HIS A 15 -14.34 11.95 5.26
CA HIS A 15 -15.09 12.63 4.20
C HIS A 15 -16.43 13.21 4.65
N ASP A 16 -16.86 12.94 5.88
CA ASP A 16 -18.09 13.52 6.42
C ASP A 16 -17.93 15.03 6.62
N ASP A 17 -19.05 15.74 6.73
CA ASP A 17 -19.04 17.18 6.99
C ASP A 17 -18.30 17.44 8.32
N PRO A 18 -17.18 18.19 8.32
CA PRO A 18 -16.40 18.41 9.53
C PRO A 18 -17.15 19.18 10.64
N ARG A 19 -18.33 19.72 10.34
CA ARG A 19 -19.18 20.46 11.29
C ARG A 19 -20.12 19.53 12.07
N SER A 20 -20.27 18.28 11.67
CA SER A 20 -21.19 17.32 12.29
C SER A 20 -20.54 15.95 12.38
N ASN A 21 -20.71 15.27 13.52
CA ASN A 21 -20.29 13.89 13.61
C ASN A 21 -21.27 13.00 12.85
N LEU A 22 -20.80 11.86 12.35
CA LEU A 22 -21.71 10.82 11.85
C LEU A 22 -22.49 10.19 13.00
N PHE A 23 -21.81 9.97 14.12
CA PHE A 23 -22.37 9.57 15.39
C PHE A 23 -21.91 10.55 16.47
N ASP A 24 -22.84 11.20 17.15
CA ASP A 24 -22.48 12.09 18.25
C ASP A 24 -21.96 11.32 19.47
N GLN A 25 -22.41 10.08 19.64
CA GLN A 25 -21.98 9.17 20.70
C GLN A 25 -22.00 7.73 20.18
N VAL A 26 -20.82 7.13 20.07
CA VAL A 26 -20.67 5.67 19.93
C VAL A 26 -20.41 5.06 21.30
N ALA A 27 -20.91 3.84 21.53
CA ALA A 27 -20.84 3.20 22.84
C ALA A 27 -19.40 3.11 23.33
N LYS A 28 -18.50 2.59 22.48
CA LYS A 28 -17.09 2.39 22.84
C LYS A 28 -16.15 2.50 21.64
N ILE A 29 -15.00 3.14 21.85
CA ILE A 29 -13.85 3.14 20.94
C ILE A 29 -12.64 2.62 21.72
N VAL A 30 -11.88 1.69 21.15
CA VAL A 30 -10.66 1.16 21.76
C VAL A 30 -9.49 1.27 20.79
N TYR A 31 -8.30 1.55 21.33
CA TYR A 31 -7.07 1.81 20.58
C TYR A 31 -5.97 0.82 20.99
N PRO A 32 -6.07 -0.47 20.59
CA PRO A 32 -4.98 -1.41 20.84
C PRO A 32 -3.73 -0.94 20.10
N ASN A 33 -2.57 -1.04 20.73
CA ASN A 33 -1.28 -0.64 20.14
C ASN A 33 -0.32 -1.81 19.89
N SER A 34 -0.75 -3.04 20.19
CA SER A 34 0.05 -4.23 20.04
C SER A 34 -0.82 -5.47 19.75
N LEU A 35 -0.18 -6.57 19.33
CA LEU A 35 -0.86 -7.85 19.12
C LEU A 35 -1.47 -8.39 20.41
N GLU A 36 -0.77 -8.27 21.54
CA GLU A 36 -1.19 -8.75 22.86
C GLU A 36 -2.45 -8.03 23.33
N GLU A 37 -2.49 -6.70 23.18
CA GLU A 37 -3.69 -5.91 23.50
C GLU A 37 -4.86 -6.31 22.61
N LEU A 38 -4.63 -6.52 21.31
CA LEU A 38 -5.68 -6.95 20.38
C LEU A 38 -6.21 -8.36 20.69
N ILE A 39 -5.34 -9.31 21.01
CA ILE A 39 -5.72 -10.67 21.45
C ILE A 39 -6.55 -10.57 22.72
N THR A 40 -6.07 -9.84 23.72
CA THR A 40 -6.76 -9.64 25.01
C THR A 40 -8.15 -9.03 24.80
N LEU A 41 -8.26 -8.04 23.93
CA LEU A 41 -9.52 -7.40 23.58
C LEU A 41 -10.50 -8.39 22.97
N CYS A 42 -10.08 -9.14 21.95
CA CYS A 42 -10.94 -10.10 21.26
C CYS A 42 -11.29 -11.31 22.14
N GLN A 43 -10.40 -11.72 23.03
CA GLN A 43 -10.63 -12.80 24.00
C GLN A 43 -11.72 -12.45 25.01
N ASN A 44 -11.77 -11.18 25.44
CA ASN A 44 -12.72 -10.70 26.43
C ASN A 44 -13.97 -10.03 25.82
N ARG A 45 -14.27 -10.30 24.54
CA ARG A 45 -15.45 -9.73 23.88
C ARG A 45 -16.74 -10.25 24.54
N PRO A 46 -17.64 -9.37 25.01
CA PRO A 46 -18.96 -9.80 25.47
C PRO A 46 -19.78 -10.40 24.33
N PRO A 47 -20.53 -11.51 24.55
CA PRO A 47 -21.24 -12.21 23.47
C PRO A 47 -22.22 -11.34 22.67
N ASP A 48 -22.83 -10.36 23.31
CA ASP A 48 -23.82 -9.42 22.76
C ASP A 48 -23.22 -8.19 22.08
N GLN A 49 -21.91 -7.98 22.18
CA GLN A 49 -21.22 -6.84 21.58
C GLN A 49 -20.51 -7.24 20.30
N ARG A 50 -20.71 -6.48 19.22
CA ARG A 50 -19.94 -6.65 17.99
C ARG A 50 -18.80 -5.66 17.94
N PHE A 51 -17.68 -6.17 17.49
CA PHE A 51 -16.47 -5.39 17.29
C PHE A 51 -16.27 -5.15 15.80
N LYS A 52 -15.82 -3.94 15.46
CA LYS A 52 -15.45 -3.61 14.08
C LYS A 52 -14.15 -2.83 14.05
N ALA A 53 -13.20 -3.30 13.25
CA ALA A 53 -11.97 -2.57 13.01
C ALA A 53 -12.23 -1.33 12.16
N ALA A 54 -11.69 -0.20 12.60
CA ALA A 54 -11.59 1.05 11.86
C ALA A 54 -10.12 1.45 11.76
N GLY A 55 -9.80 2.19 10.71
CA GLY A 55 -8.44 2.70 10.48
C GLY A 55 -8.50 4.19 10.27
N SER A 56 -7.90 4.68 9.20
CA SER A 56 -7.87 6.12 8.89
C SER A 56 -9.21 6.82 8.56
N HIS A 57 -10.36 6.13 8.67
CA HIS A 57 -11.70 6.66 8.39
C HIS A 57 -11.98 7.13 6.94
N TRP A 58 -11.25 6.64 5.95
CA TRP A 58 -11.41 7.03 4.53
C TRP A 58 -12.54 6.31 3.79
N ALA A 59 -13.10 5.23 4.33
CA ALA A 59 -14.18 4.51 3.65
C ALA A 59 -15.46 5.35 3.62
N LEU A 60 -16.10 5.46 2.44
CA LEU A 60 -17.44 6.08 2.31
C LEU A 60 -18.58 5.09 2.61
N SER A 61 -18.29 3.80 2.61
CA SER A 61 -19.26 2.75 2.93
C SER A 61 -19.45 2.62 4.45
N ALA A 62 -20.41 1.80 4.87
CA ALA A 62 -20.59 1.40 6.26
C ALA A 62 -19.65 0.25 6.68
N SER A 63 -18.65 -0.11 5.88
CA SER A 63 -17.83 -1.30 6.13
C SER A 63 -16.91 -1.19 7.34
N ALA A 64 -16.64 0.02 7.84
CA ALA A 64 -15.86 0.25 9.06
C ALA A 64 -16.74 0.68 10.26
N ILE A 65 -18.07 0.73 10.08
CA ILE A 65 -18.99 1.15 11.13
C ILE A 65 -19.31 -0.04 12.04
N SER A 66 -19.14 0.17 13.34
CA SER A 66 -19.61 -0.73 14.39
C SER A 66 -20.98 -0.28 14.90
N ASP A 67 -21.78 -1.24 15.36
CA ASP A 67 -23.00 -0.98 16.14
C ASP A 67 -22.73 -0.89 17.65
N HIS A 68 -21.52 -1.26 18.10
CA HIS A 68 -21.13 -1.15 19.51
C HIS A 68 -19.70 -0.66 19.72
N THR A 69 -18.69 -1.50 19.46
CA THR A 69 -17.29 -1.17 19.74
C THR A 69 -16.50 -0.99 18.46
N PHE A 70 -15.85 0.17 18.32
CA PHE A 70 -14.86 0.45 17.28
C PHE A 70 -13.47 0.05 17.78
N ILE A 71 -12.75 -0.75 16.99
CA ILE A 71 -11.34 -1.08 17.23
C ILE A 71 -10.51 -0.21 16.28
N GLU A 72 -9.95 0.87 16.79
CA GLU A 72 -9.17 1.81 16.00
C GLU A 72 -7.73 1.32 15.85
N THR A 73 -7.41 0.84 14.66
CA THR A 73 -6.04 0.50 14.27
C THR A 73 -5.18 1.75 14.06
N ASN A 74 -5.80 2.89 13.73
CA ASN A 74 -5.16 4.19 13.55
C ASN A 74 -6.15 5.31 13.88
N ASP A 75 -5.80 6.20 14.80
CA ASP A 75 -6.59 7.39 15.09
C ASP A 75 -6.33 8.50 14.04
N PRO A 76 -7.35 8.96 13.28
CA PRO A 76 -7.20 10.05 12.32
C PRO A 76 -6.72 11.37 12.94
N GLY A 77 -6.97 11.59 14.23
CA GLY A 77 -6.52 12.75 14.99
C GLY A 77 -5.06 12.65 15.48
N ASN A 78 -4.45 11.47 15.40
CA ASN A 78 -3.14 11.17 15.99
C ASN A 78 -3.03 11.57 17.47
N VAL A 79 -4.12 11.47 18.23
CA VAL A 79 -4.17 11.63 19.68
C VAL A 79 -3.76 10.33 20.35
N HIS A 80 -4.31 9.22 19.88
CA HIS A 80 -4.06 7.87 20.39
C HIS A 80 -2.93 7.17 19.62
N ARG A 81 -2.29 6.20 20.28
CA ARG A 81 -1.21 5.41 19.68
C ARG A 81 -1.80 4.44 18.65
N ALA A 82 -1.23 4.39 17.45
CA ALA A 82 -1.65 3.50 16.38
C ALA A 82 -0.87 2.17 16.38
N MET A 83 -1.47 1.10 15.83
CA MET A 83 -0.74 -0.10 15.38
C MET A 83 -0.02 0.21 14.06
N GLY A 84 0.98 1.08 14.11
CA GLY A 84 1.62 1.66 12.94
C GLY A 84 3.06 1.21 12.70
N ARG A 85 3.52 0.09 13.27
CA ARG A 85 4.91 -0.38 13.13
C ARG A 85 5.20 -1.03 11.78
N THR A 86 6.47 -0.94 11.40
CA THR A 86 7.08 -1.82 10.40
C THR A 86 7.84 -2.89 11.18
N LEU A 87 7.40 -4.14 11.06
CA LEU A 87 7.86 -5.26 11.87
C LEU A 87 9.11 -5.86 11.22
N THR A 88 10.28 -5.45 11.71
CA THR A 88 11.57 -5.85 11.13
C THR A 88 12.13 -7.14 11.74
N ASN A 89 11.42 -7.78 12.65
CA ASN A 89 11.90 -8.93 13.40
C ASN A 89 11.25 -10.26 12.99
N VAL A 90 9.98 -10.25 12.57
CA VAL A 90 9.24 -11.50 12.31
C VAL A 90 9.72 -12.16 11.01
N ILE A 91 9.69 -11.45 9.88
CA ILE A 91 10.14 -12.03 8.61
C ILE A 91 11.62 -12.44 8.66
N PRO A 92 12.54 -11.59 9.13
CA PRO A 92 13.93 -12.01 9.30
C PRO A 92 14.12 -13.26 10.16
N ALA A 93 13.35 -13.40 11.24
CA ALA A 93 13.41 -14.60 12.08
C ALA A 93 12.79 -15.84 11.39
N CYS A 94 11.68 -15.68 10.67
CA CYS A 94 10.85 -16.79 10.21
C CYS A 94 11.01 -17.16 8.74
N ILE A 95 11.67 -16.35 7.90
CA ILE A 95 11.79 -16.64 6.47
C ILE A 95 12.56 -17.94 6.23
N THR A 96 12.12 -18.73 5.25
CA THR A 96 12.82 -19.95 4.84
C THR A 96 14.06 -19.60 4.01
N SER A 97 15.13 -20.39 4.14
CA SER A 97 16.34 -20.20 3.32
C SER A 97 16.07 -20.41 1.82
N THR A 98 15.12 -21.28 1.48
CA THR A 98 14.69 -21.50 0.10
C THR A 98 14.00 -20.28 -0.49
N TYR A 99 13.22 -19.54 0.30
CA TYR A 99 12.64 -18.27 -0.15
C TYR A 99 13.68 -17.17 -0.33
N VAL A 100 14.64 -17.06 0.60
CA VAL A 100 15.78 -16.14 0.45
C VAL A 100 16.54 -16.42 -0.86
N GLN A 101 16.87 -17.69 -1.12
CA GLN A 101 17.52 -18.10 -2.36
C GLN A 101 16.66 -17.75 -3.59
N HIS A 102 15.34 -17.96 -3.53
CA HIS A 102 14.43 -17.56 -4.60
C HIS A 102 14.46 -16.04 -4.87
N MET A 103 14.52 -15.21 -3.83
CA MET A 103 14.64 -13.75 -3.98
C MET A 103 15.93 -13.37 -4.70
N VAL A 104 17.06 -14.01 -4.35
CA VAL A 104 18.37 -13.79 -4.98
C VAL A 104 18.35 -14.22 -6.45
N ASP A 105 17.87 -15.44 -6.73
CA ASP A 105 17.86 -16.00 -8.08
C ASP A 105 16.92 -15.24 -9.03
N SER A 106 15.83 -14.68 -8.50
CA SER A 106 14.89 -13.88 -9.29
C SER A 106 15.31 -12.42 -9.42
N ALA A 107 16.31 -11.93 -8.67
CA ALA A 107 16.60 -10.50 -8.61
C ALA A 107 17.02 -9.86 -9.93
N GLN A 108 17.62 -10.61 -10.84
CA GLN A 108 18.04 -10.09 -12.16
C GLN A 108 16.85 -9.80 -13.09
N THR A 109 15.72 -10.48 -12.88
CA THR A 109 14.54 -10.38 -13.75
C THR A 109 13.36 -9.73 -13.05
N GLN A 110 13.24 -9.91 -11.74
CA GLN A 110 12.11 -9.45 -10.97
C GLN A 110 12.51 -9.19 -9.52
N LYS A 111 13.46 -8.27 -9.34
CA LYS A 111 13.85 -7.80 -8.00
C LYS A 111 12.62 -7.33 -7.23
N SER A 112 12.48 -7.80 -6.00
CA SER A 112 11.42 -7.43 -5.09
C SER A 112 11.90 -7.58 -3.65
N TYR A 113 11.16 -7.00 -2.72
CA TYR A 113 11.48 -7.06 -1.29
C TYR A 113 10.22 -7.29 -0.48
N LEU A 114 10.38 -7.79 0.74
CA LEU A 114 9.26 -8.07 1.64
C LEU A 114 9.23 -7.07 2.77
N VAL A 115 8.05 -6.54 3.05
CA VAL A 115 7.85 -5.56 4.10
C VAL A 115 6.65 -5.96 4.94
N HIS A 116 6.90 -6.19 6.23
CA HIS A 116 5.89 -6.61 7.20
C HIS A 116 5.43 -5.40 8.01
N VAL A 117 4.13 -5.11 8.00
CA VAL A 117 3.57 -3.90 8.61
C VAL A 117 2.30 -4.17 9.37
N GLU A 118 2.10 -3.42 10.45
CA GLU A 118 0.86 -3.42 11.20
C GLU A 118 -0.27 -2.68 10.48
N ALA A 119 -1.51 -3.03 10.82
CA ALA A 119 -2.71 -2.62 10.12
C ALA A 119 -2.97 -1.11 10.13
N GLY A 120 -2.53 -0.43 11.18
CA GLY A 120 -2.67 1.01 11.37
C GLY A 120 -1.66 1.86 10.63
N LYS A 121 -0.65 1.27 9.96
CA LYS A 121 0.29 2.04 9.14
C LYS A 121 -0.44 2.68 7.96
N ARG A 122 -0.33 4.00 7.78
CA ARG A 122 -0.88 4.69 6.60
C ARG A 122 0.03 4.52 5.40
N ILE A 123 -0.56 4.46 4.21
CA ILE A 123 0.18 4.28 2.94
C ILE A 123 1.27 5.34 2.78
N TYR A 124 1.01 6.60 3.16
CA TYR A 124 2.02 7.65 3.05
C TYR A 124 3.20 7.51 4.00
N GLN A 125 2.97 6.91 5.17
CA GLN A 125 4.04 6.63 6.12
C GLN A 125 4.91 5.53 5.54
N LEU A 126 4.26 4.48 5.03
CA LEU A 126 4.95 3.33 4.46
C LEU A 126 5.75 3.71 3.21
N TYR A 127 5.17 4.40 2.21
CA TYR A 127 5.97 4.77 1.04
C TYR A 127 7.13 5.71 1.40
N ALA A 128 7.03 6.51 2.47
CA ALA A 128 8.11 7.41 2.89
C ALA A 128 9.26 6.62 3.53
N GLU A 129 8.94 5.57 4.29
CA GLU A 129 9.90 4.61 4.83
C GLU A 129 10.58 3.80 3.72
N LEU A 130 9.80 3.27 2.76
CA LEU A 130 10.32 2.51 1.60
C LEU A 130 11.26 3.33 0.71
N ASP A 131 11.06 4.65 0.67
CA ASP A 131 11.88 5.58 -0.10
C ASP A 131 13.23 5.91 0.58
N GLN A 132 13.53 5.26 1.71
CA GLN A 132 14.84 5.29 2.34
C GLN A 132 15.65 4.05 1.95
N LYS A 133 16.98 4.19 1.97
CA LYS A 133 17.85 3.00 1.95
C LYS A 133 17.80 2.33 3.31
N ILE A 134 17.65 1.01 3.29
CA ILE A 134 17.76 0.16 4.47
C ILE A 134 19.25 0.05 4.77
N ALA A 135 19.65 0.46 5.97
CA ALA A 135 20.99 0.14 6.45
C ALA A 135 21.13 -1.38 6.51
N ILE A 136 22.16 -1.91 5.86
CA ILE A 136 22.56 -3.31 6.00
C ILE A 136 23.47 -3.31 7.24
N PRO A 137 22.95 -3.67 8.44
CA PRO A 137 23.80 -3.77 9.61
C PRO A 137 24.85 -4.86 9.38
N ASP A 138 25.88 -4.86 10.23
CA ASP A 138 26.84 -5.96 10.31
C ASP A 138 26.08 -7.31 10.28
N PRO A 139 26.44 -8.26 9.38
CA PRO A 139 25.80 -9.57 9.31
C PRO A 139 25.81 -10.35 10.64
N ASP A 140 26.68 -9.97 11.58
CA ASP A 140 26.76 -10.53 12.94
C ASP A 140 25.93 -9.76 14.00
N ALA A 141 25.12 -8.78 13.60
CA ALA A 141 24.25 -8.06 14.54
C ALA A 141 23.14 -8.95 15.09
N ASP A 142 22.81 -8.79 16.39
CA ASP A 142 21.78 -9.56 17.12
C ASP A 142 20.36 -9.49 16.51
N ASN A 143 20.11 -8.57 15.57
CA ASN A 143 18.82 -8.41 14.91
C ASN A 143 19.00 -7.93 13.45
N PRO A 144 19.31 -8.84 12.51
CA PRO A 144 19.59 -8.47 11.14
C PRO A 144 18.30 -8.05 10.42
N THR A 145 18.40 -7.02 9.58
CA THR A 145 17.32 -6.69 8.64
C THR A 145 17.18 -7.80 7.60
N LEU A 146 16.03 -7.90 6.91
CA LEU A 146 15.90 -8.86 5.80
C LEU A 146 16.96 -8.61 4.72
N ALA A 147 17.36 -7.35 4.50
CA ALA A 147 18.44 -7.03 3.57
C ALA A 147 19.78 -7.60 4.06
N GLY A 148 20.07 -7.47 5.37
CA GLY A 148 21.23 -8.10 6.01
C GLY A 148 21.25 -9.62 5.90
N ILE A 149 20.11 -10.28 6.12
CA ILE A 149 19.99 -11.74 5.94
C ILE A 149 20.29 -12.13 4.49
N ILE A 150 19.66 -11.45 3.52
CA ILE A 150 19.89 -11.75 2.10
C ILE A 150 21.37 -11.53 1.77
N SER A 151 21.97 -10.42 2.19
CA SER A 151 23.40 -10.14 1.96
C SER A 151 24.33 -11.18 2.57
N ARG A 152 24.00 -11.75 3.74
CA ARG A 152 24.77 -12.82 4.39
C ARG A 152 24.62 -14.16 3.67
N ASP A 153 23.39 -14.47 3.26
CA ASP A 153 23.05 -15.78 2.69
C ASP A 153 23.36 -15.85 1.17
N ILE A 154 23.66 -14.72 0.51
CA ILE A 154 24.24 -14.69 -0.83
C ILE A 154 25.68 -15.22 -0.74
N ASP A 155 25.92 -16.40 -1.32
CA ASP A 155 27.28 -16.90 -1.52
C ASP A 155 28.02 -15.98 -2.51
N HIS A 156 28.88 -15.10 -2.00
CA HIS A 156 29.71 -14.20 -2.82
C HIS A 156 30.61 -14.95 -3.82
N ASN A 157 30.71 -16.28 -3.73
CA ASN A 157 31.52 -17.10 -4.64
C ASN A 157 30.96 -17.20 -6.08
N ASP A 158 29.71 -16.81 -6.34
CA ASP A 158 29.13 -16.82 -7.70
C ASP A 158 29.25 -15.50 -8.47
N GLY A 159 29.78 -14.45 -7.84
CA GLY A 159 30.00 -13.12 -8.44
C GLY A 159 28.73 -12.29 -8.68
N ARG A 160 27.54 -12.71 -8.21
CA ARG A 160 26.29 -11.93 -8.30
C ARG A 160 26.21 -10.95 -7.12
N ASP A 161 26.59 -9.70 -7.35
CA ASP A 161 26.34 -8.61 -6.40
C ASP A 161 24.89 -8.12 -6.53
N VAL A 162 24.03 -8.50 -5.59
CA VAL A 162 22.61 -8.11 -5.56
C VAL A 162 22.31 -7.29 -4.31
N ASP A 163 22.24 -5.98 -4.48
CA ASP A 163 21.96 -5.04 -3.39
C ASP A 163 20.47 -4.98 -3.01
N PHE A 164 20.08 -5.44 -1.81
CA PHE A 164 18.70 -5.31 -1.30
C PHE A 164 18.51 -4.13 -0.33
N SER A 165 19.40 -3.14 -0.31
CA SER A 165 19.24 -1.92 0.50
C SER A 165 18.12 -0.99 0.02
N GLY A 166 17.58 -1.20 -1.19
CA GLY A 166 16.55 -0.33 -1.77
C GLY A 166 17.11 0.92 -2.44
N PRO A 167 16.33 2.00 -2.62
CA PRO A 167 14.96 2.20 -2.13
C PRO A 167 13.91 1.34 -2.82
N TRP A 168 12.75 1.19 -2.16
CA TRP A 168 11.64 0.35 -2.58
C TRP A 168 10.35 1.16 -2.81
N ALA A 169 9.38 0.57 -3.48
CA ALA A 169 8.10 1.20 -3.82
C ALA A 169 6.96 0.20 -3.98
N PHE A 170 5.74 0.71 -3.87
CA PHE A 170 4.55 -0.02 -4.27
C PHE A 170 4.50 -0.16 -5.81
N SER A 171 4.04 -1.31 -6.28
CA SER A 171 3.80 -1.56 -7.70
C SER A 171 2.54 -0.85 -8.22
N THR A 172 1.55 -0.64 -7.34
CA THR A 172 0.27 0.05 -7.60
C THR A 172 -0.23 0.72 -6.33
N LEU A 173 -0.96 1.83 -6.46
CA LEU A 173 -1.55 2.56 -5.35
C LEU A 173 -2.90 3.17 -5.74
N GLY A 174 -3.77 3.33 -4.75
CA GLY A 174 -4.99 4.13 -4.88
C GLY A 174 -4.71 5.62 -5.01
N GLY A 175 -5.78 6.40 -5.17
CA GLY A 175 -5.69 7.86 -5.35
C GLY A 175 -5.28 8.67 -4.12
N ALA A 176 -5.22 8.06 -2.93
CA ALA A 176 -4.92 8.75 -1.68
C ALA A 176 -4.03 7.90 -0.75
N GLY A 177 -2.96 8.52 -0.24
CA GLY A 177 -2.02 7.89 0.70
C GLY A 177 -2.45 7.96 2.17
N GLY A 178 -3.52 8.68 2.50
CA GLY A 178 -4.02 8.83 3.88
C GLY A 178 -4.67 7.58 4.47
N GLN A 179 -4.97 6.59 3.62
CA GLN A 179 -5.59 5.34 4.02
C GLN A 179 -4.62 4.49 4.83
N THR A 180 -5.12 3.73 5.82
CA THR A 180 -4.35 2.63 6.41
C THR A 180 -4.12 1.53 5.38
N ILE A 181 -2.96 0.89 5.41
CA ILE A 181 -2.54 -0.11 4.43
C ILE A 181 -3.51 -1.29 4.38
N VAL A 182 -3.88 -1.82 5.55
CA VAL A 182 -4.87 -2.90 5.66
C VAL A 182 -6.26 -2.43 5.27
N GLY A 183 -6.66 -1.20 5.62
CA GLY A 183 -7.94 -0.64 5.18
C GLY A 183 -8.06 -0.57 3.66
N ALA A 184 -6.98 -0.19 2.99
CA ALA A 184 -6.91 -0.12 1.53
C ALA A 184 -6.93 -1.52 0.89
N ILE A 185 -6.12 -2.46 1.39
CA ILE A 185 -6.07 -3.86 0.93
C ILE A 185 -7.43 -4.53 1.08
N ASN A 186 -8.02 -4.43 2.27
CA ASN A 186 -9.20 -5.18 2.66
C ASN A 186 -10.50 -4.71 1.98
N THR A 187 -10.43 -3.58 1.28
CA THR A 187 -11.50 -3.02 0.44
C THR A 187 -11.17 -3.04 -1.06
N GLY A 188 -10.05 -3.66 -1.46
CA GLY A 188 -9.66 -3.78 -2.86
C GLY A 188 -9.25 -2.45 -3.52
N THR A 189 -8.68 -1.53 -2.74
CA THR A 189 -8.21 -0.23 -3.27
C THR A 189 -7.25 -0.45 -4.44
N HIS A 190 -7.49 0.28 -5.54
CA HIS A 190 -6.73 0.14 -6.76
C HIS A 190 -6.45 1.50 -7.43
N GLY A 191 -5.47 1.48 -8.33
CA GLY A 191 -5.14 2.60 -9.21
C GLY A 191 -5.88 2.52 -10.55
N GLY A 192 -5.33 3.22 -11.54
CA GLY A 192 -5.67 3.03 -12.96
C GLY A 192 -4.72 2.06 -13.65
N ASP A 193 -3.86 1.38 -12.87
CA ASP A 193 -2.93 0.37 -13.36
C ASP A 193 -3.67 -0.87 -13.83
N PHE A 194 -3.17 -1.47 -14.91
CA PHE A 194 -3.82 -2.60 -15.55
C PHE A 194 -2.78 -3.63 -15.97
N ALA A 195 -3.07 -4.92 -15.74
CA ALA A 195 -2.15 -5.98 -16.13
C ALA A 195 -2.02 -6.12 -17.65
N ARG A 196 -0.82 -6.37 -18.18
CA ARG A 196 -0.68 -6.80 -19.58
C ARG A 196 -0.39 -8.30 -19.61
N ALA A 197 -1.22 -9.06 -20.32
CA ALA A 197 -0.88 -10.43 -20.69
C ALA A 197 0.19 -10.44 -21.81
N PRO A 198 1.07 -11.44 -21.86
CA PRO A 198 2.08 -11.79 -20.87
C PRO A 198 3.42 -11.16 -21.30
N TYR A 199 3.62 -9.89 -20.97
CA TYR A 199 4.98 -9.35 -20.96
C TYR A 199 5.38 -9.17 -19.52
N ALA A 200 5.61 -10.31 -18.88
CA ALA A 200 6.65 -10.37 -17.87
C ALA A 200 7.92 -9.79 -18.48
N PHE A 201 8.66 -9.05 -17.70
CA PHE A 201 10.10 -9.12 -17.82
C PHE A 201 10.48 -10.62 -17.96
N SER A 202 10.97 -11.05 -19.13
CA SER A 202 11.43 -12.43 -19.44
C SER A 202 10.41 -13.58 -19.70
N GLY A 203 9.17 -13.33 -20.13
CA GLY A 203 8.35 -14.39 -20.77
C GLY A 203 7.83 -15.52 -19.85
N ARG A 204 7.65 -15.24 -18.55
CA ARG A 204 7.02 -16.16 -17.58
C ARG A 204 5.59 -15.71 -17.25
N PRO A 205 4.71 -16.61 -16.74
CA PRO A 205 3.34 -16.25 -16.35
C PRO A 205 3.34 -15.06 -15.40
N VAL A 206 2.40 -14.14 -15.64
CA VAL A 206 2.21 -12.93 -14.84
C VAL A 206 1.74 -13.36 -13.45
N ILE A 207 2.68 -13.49 -12.51
CA ILE A 207 2.36 -13.76 -11.10
C ILE A 207 1.67 -12.53 -10.47
N PHE A 208 1.84 -11.34 -11.06
CA PHE A 208 1.30 -10.09 -10.51
C PHE A 208 0.38 -9.38 -11.50
N ASN A 209 -0.91 -9.63 -11.31
CA ASN A 209 -1.94 -8.76 -11.83
C ASN A 209 -1.78 -7.39 -11.13
N GLN A 210 -1.29 -6.34 -11.79
CA GLN A 210 -1.06 -5.04 -11.14
C GLN A 210 -2.36 -4.25 -10.94
N SER A 211 -3.41 -4.92 -10.45
CA SER A 211 -4.77 -4.38 -10.38
C SER A 211 -5.01 -3.64 -9.04
N PRO A 212 -5.35 -4.29 -7.91
CA PRO A 212 -5.39 -3.64 -6.59
C PRO A 212 -4.09 -3.77 -5.80
N ILE A 213 -3.94 -2.94 -4.76
CA ILE A 213 -2.84 -3.05 -3.79
C ILE A 213 -2.84 -4.40 -3.05
N ALA A 214 -4.00 -5.05 -2.97
CA ALA A 214 -4.17 -6.35 -2.33
C ALA A 214 -3.33 -7.47 -3.00
N ASP A 215 -3.04 -7.36 -4.30
CA ASP A 215 -2.24 -8.36 -5.03
C ASP A 215 -0.75 -8.35 -4.60
N SER A 216 -0.34 -7.41 -3.75
CA SER A 216 1.01 -7.39 -3.15
C SER A 216 1.11 -8.19 -1.84
N VAL A 217 0.00 -8.65 -1.28
CA VAL A 217 -0.01 -9.34 0.02
C VAL A 217 0.43 -10.79 -0.14
N LEU A 218 1.36 -11.25 0.70
CA LEU A 218 1.82 -12.64 0.73
C LEU A 218 1.38 -13.41 1.98
N ALA A 219 1.18 -12.70 3.09
CA ALA A 219 0.63 -13.29 4.32
C ALA A 219 -0.15 -12.26 5.13
N ILE A 220 -1.09 -12.76 5.93
CA ILE A 220 -2.00 -12.00 6.78
C ILE A 220 -1.93 -12.58 8.19
N HIS A 221 -1.73 -11.73 9.19
CA HIS A 221 -1.90 -12.09 10.60
C HIS A 221 -3.25 -11.59 11.08
N LEU A 222 -4.18 -12.51 11.34
CA LEU A 222 -5.57 -12.22 11.70
C LEU A 222 -5.83 -12.58 13.17
N VAL A 223 -6.49 -11.70 13.92
CA VAL A 223 -7.05 -12.00 15.25
C VAL A 223 -8.58 -12.11 15.14
N ALA A 224 -9.12 -13.25 15.54
CA ALA A 224 -10.54 -13.56 15.49
C ALA A 224 -11.19 -13.51 16.88
N ASP A 225 -12.48 -13.85 16.92
CA ASP A 225 -13.24 -13.95 18.16
C ASP A 225 -12.61 -14.94 19.16
N GLY A 226 -12.73 -14.66 20.46
CA GLY A 226 -12.09 -15.47 21.50
C GLY A 226 -10.58 -15.29 21.60
N GLY A 227 -9.97 -14.37 20.84
CA GLY A 227 -8.54 -14.07 20.89
C GLY A 227 -7.67 -15.03 20.08
N LYS A 228 -8.27 -16.03 19.42
CA LYS A 228 -7.55 -16.95 18.54
C LYS A 228 -6.98 -16.18 17.35
N HIS A 229 -5.72 -16.45 17.01
CA HIS A 229 -5.03 -15.73 15.95
C HIS A 229 -4.39 -16.69 14.94
N TYR A 230 -4.28 -16.20 13.71
CA TYR A 230 -3.99 -17.00 12.54
C TYR A 230 -2.91 -16.34 11.69
N TRP A 231 -1.93 -17.13 11.27
CA TRP A 231 -1.02 -16.77 10.18
C TRP A 231 -1.54 -17.40 8.89
N ILE A 232 -2.06 -16.58 7.99
CA ILE A 232 -2.65 -17.04 6.73
C ILE A 232 -1.70 -16.65 5.60
N GLU A 233 -1.07 -17.64 4.96
CA GLU A 233 -0.05 -17.44 3.94
C GLU A 233 -0.52 -17.95 2.58
N ALA A 234 -0.30 -17.16 1.53
CA ALA A 234 -0.62 -17.54 0.17
C ALA A 234 0.33 -18.64 -0.33
N VAL A 235 -0.22 -19.66 -0.98
CA VAL A 235 0.51 -20.75 -1.63
C VAL A 235 0.64 -20.47 -3.12
N SER A 236 1.84 -20.62 -3.66
CA SER A 236 2.11 -20.46 -5.09
C SER A 236 3.05 -21.54 -5.58
N GLU A 237 2.87 -21.97 -6.82
CA GLU A 237 3.85 -22.82 -7.51
C GLU A 237 5.05 -22.02 -8.02
N ALA A 238 4.94 -20.69 -8.08
CA ALA A 238 5.94 -19.82 -8.67
C ALA A 238 7.08 -19.44 -7.72
N TYR A 239 6.88 -19.59 -6.42
CA TYR A 239 7.85 -19.32 -5.36
C TYR A 239 7.67 -20.31 -4.21
N PRO A 240 8.73 -20.64 -3.45
CA PRO A 240 8.64 -21.57 -2.33
C PRO A 240 7.83 -21.00 -1.16
N GLN A 241 7.60 -21.82 -0.14
CA GLN A 241 6.96 -21.39 1.10
C GLN A 241 7.74 -20.24 1.76
N LEU A 242 7.02 -19.20 2.21
CA LEU A 242 7.65 -17.97 2.69
C LEU A 242 8.22 -18.15 4.10
N THR A 243 7.43 -18.71 5.02
CA THR A 243 7.78 -18.81 6.44
C THR A 243 8.00 -20.24 6.91
N ASP A 244 8.88 -20.41 7.88
CA ASP A 244 9.15 -21.65 8.60
C ASP A 244 8.14 -21.83 9.77
N ASP A 245 7.50 -22.99 9.82
CA ASP A 245 6.43 -23.29 10.78
C ASP A 245 6.93 -23.38 12.21
N ASP A 246 8.08 -24.01 12.43
CA ASP A 246 8.63 -24.18 13.76
C ASP A 246 9.04 -22.82 14.33
N LYS A 247 9.61 -21.95 13.49
CA LYS A 247 9.97 -20.58 13.90
C LYS A 247 8.75 -19.72 14.17
N LEU A 248 7.70 -19.79 13.35
CA LEU A 248 6.45 -19.08 13.60
C LEU A 248 5.78 -19.55 14.90
N ASN A 249 5.71 -20.88 15.10
CA ASN A 249 5.16 -21.46 16.31
C ASN A 249 5.95 -21.01 17.55
N ALA A 250 7.30 -21.03 17.50
CA ALA A 250 8.13 -20.58 18.60
C ALA A 250 7.84 -19.13 19.04
N ILE A 251 7.49 -18.24 18.11
CA ILE A 251 7.13 -16.85 18.41
C ILE A 251 5.70 -16.76 18.93
N PHE A 252 4.73 -17.26 18.17
CA PHE A 252 3.31 -16.91 18.35
C PHE A 252 2.51 -17.88 19.24
N ARG A 253 3.09 -19.04 19.61
CA ARG A 253 2.52 -19.96 20.63
C ARG A 253 3.01 -19.70 22.05
N SER A 254 3.75 -18.61 22.27
CA SER A 254 4.17 -18.22 23.62
C SER A 254 3.00 -17.74 24.48
N ASP A 255 3.15 -17.82 25.80
CA ASP A 255 2.13 -17.39 26.77
C ASP A 255 1.70 -15.92 26.58
N GLN A 256 2.62 -15.10 26.09
CA GLN A 256 2.38 -13.68 25.74
C GLN A 256 1.24 -13.53 24.71
N TYR A 257 1.06 -14.50 23.83
CA TYR A 257 0.05 -14.48 22.76
C TYR A 257 -1.05 -15.54 22.96
N GLY A 258 -1.30 -15.94 24.21
CA GLY A 258 -2.37 -16.86 24.58
C GLY A 258 -1.98 -18.34 24.60
N GLY A 259 -0.69 -18.66 24.38
CA GLY A 259 -0.18 -20.03 24.50
C GLY A 259 -0.41 -20.91 23.27
N HIS A 260 -0.09 -22.20 23.43
CA HIS A 260 0.03 -23.18 22.34
C HIS A 260 -1.21 -23.31 21.47
N ASP A 261 -2.40 -23.30 22.08
CA ASP A 261 -3.65 -23.59 21.39
C ASP A 261 -4.32 -22.34 20.79
N ASN A 262 -3.73 -21.15 21.03
CA ASN A 262 -4.28 -19.89 20.56
C ASN A 262 -3.83 -19.50 19.15
N PHE A 263 -2.83 -20.18 18.58
CA PHE A 263 -2.23 -19.83 17.27
C PHE A 263 -2.29 -20.97 16.24
N GLU A 264 -2.65 -20.62 15.01
CA GLU A 264 -2.76 -21.55 13.88
C GLU A 264 -2.16 -20.98 12.59
N ILE A 265 -1.48 -21.83 11.82
CA ILE A 265 -0.93 -21.49 10.50
C ILE A 265 -1.85 -22.09 9.44
N ILE A 266 -2.30 -21.27 8.49
CA ILE A 266 -3.20 -21.66 7.39
C ILE A 266 -2.51 -21.37 6.05
N ARG A 267 -2.43 -22.38 5.19
CA ARG A 267 -1.92 -22.30 3.82
C ARG A 267 -2.96 -22.80 2.82
N ASP A 268 -4.07 -22.06 2.74
CA ASP A 268 -5.18 -22.33 1.84
C ASP A 268 -5.55 -21.03 1.11
N ASN A 269 -5.37 -21.01 -0.21
CA ASN A 269 -5.64 -19.82 -1.02
C ASN A 269 -7.11 -19.39 -0.99
N ASN A 270 -8.06 -20.30 -0.81
CA ASN A 270 -9.47 -19.92 -0.66
C ASN A 270 -9.69 -19.11 0.62
N MET A 271 -9.06 -19.52 1.72
CA MET A 271 -9.11 -18.79 2.98
C MET A 271 -8.35 -17.46 2.86
N PHE A 272 -7.15 -17.49 2.28
CA PHE A 272 -6.34 -16.30 2.05
C PHE A 272 -7.11 -15.24 1.26
N ASP A 273 -7.64 -15.59 0.09
CA ASP A 273 -8.39 -14.69 -0.78
C ASP A 273 -9.67 -14.18 -0.11
N ALA A 274 -10.37 -15.04 0.64
CA ALA A 274 -11.56 -14.66 1.38
C ALA A 274 -11.26 -13.62 2.46
N VAL A 275 -10.13 -13.73 3.17
CA VAL A 275 -9.71 -12.77 4.20
C VAL A 275 -9.15 -11.50 3.59
N LEU A 276 -8.39 -11.62 2.49
CA LEU A 276 -7.66 -10.54 1.84
C LEU A 276 -8.54 -9.34 1.52
N VAL A 277 -9.69 -9.56 0.85
CA VAL A 277 -10.67 -8.51 0.52
C VAL A 277 -12.02 -8.81 1.20
N SER A 278 -12.05 -8.73 2.52
CA SER A 278 -13.21 -9.15 3.33
C SER A 278 -14.05 -8.02 3.91
N ALA A 279 -13.65 -6.75 3.76
CA ALA A 279 -14.28 -5.62 4.43
C ALA A 279 -14.48 -5.84 5.96
N GLY A 280 -13.48 -6.46 6.61
CA GLY A 280 -13.35 -6.68 8.05
C GLY A 280 -14.33 -7.69 8.60
N ARG A 281 -14.62 -8.76 7.86
CA ARG A 281 -15.66 -9.75 8.23
C ARG A 281 -15.12 -11.01 8.92
N PHE A 282 -13.82 -11.27 8.85
CA PHE A 282 -13.18 -12.45 9.45
C PHE A 282 -12.51 -12.19 10.81
N GLY A 283 -12.51 -10.94 11.27
CA GLY A 283 -11.81 -10.51 12.47
C GLY A 283 -11.05 -9.20 12.24
N VAL A 284 -10.01 -8.98 13.05
CA VAL A 284 -9.11 -7.84 12.93
C VAL A 284 -7.79 -8.31 12.35
N ILE A 285 -7.46 -7.85 11.14
CA ILE A 285 -6.12 -8.05 10.60
C ILE A 285 -5.17 -7.19 11.43
N TYR A 286 -4.20 -7.83 12.09
CA TYR A 286 -3.17 -7.17 12.88
C TYR A 286 -2.02 -6.67 12.00
N SER A 287 -1.52 -7.53 11.11
CA SER A 287 -0.39 -7.21 10.24
C SER A 287 -0.45 -7.97 8.92
N VAL A 288 0.29 -7.48 7.93
CA VAL A 288 0.41 -8.09 6.60
C VAL A 288 1.85 -8.04 6.10
N ILE A 289 2.23 -9.02 5.29
CA ILE A 289 3.47 -8.98 4.51
C ILE A 289 3.16 -8.56 3.10
N LEU A 290 3.87 -7.54 2.64
CA LEU A 290 3.73 -6.97 1.31
C LEU A 290 5.00 -7.21 0.52
N GLN A 291 4.83 -7.58 -0.74
CA GLN A 291 5.88 -7.54 -1.73
C GLN A 291 5.95 -6.14 -2.36
N VAL A 292 7.13 -5.54 -2.31
CA VAL A 292 7.43 -4.23 -2.90
C VAL A 292 8.45 -4.39 -4.04
N VAL A 293 8.49 -3.42 -4.95
CA VAL A 293 9.38 -3.40 -6.11
C VAL A 293 10.47 -2.34 -5.93
N PRO A 294 11.58 -2.38 -6.69
CA PRO A 294 12.54 -1.27 -6.71
C PRO A 294 11.83 0.06 -6.97
N GLN A 295 12.27 1.12 -6.31
CA GLN A 295 11.71 2.45 -6.52
C GLN A 295 11.92 2.91 -7.98
N TYR A 296 10.96 3.67 -8.51
CA TYR A 296 10.95 4.12 -9.89
C TYR A 296 10.36 5.53 -10.01
N SER A 297 10.68 6.21 -11.12
CA SER A 297 10.02 7.46 -11.50
C SER A 297 8.84 7.19 -12.43
N MET A 298 7.91 8.14 -12.53
CA MET A 298 6.76 8.02 -13.43
C MET A 298 6.67 9.19 -14.40
N LEU A 299 6.55 8.88 -15.68
CA LEU A 299 6.08 9.85 -16.68
C LEU A 299 4.56 9.81 -16.72
N GLN A 300 3.90 10.95 -16.56
CA GLN A 300 2.45 11.06 -16.72
C GLN A 300 2.11 11.97 -17.91
N ARG A 301 1.25 11.49 -18.81
CA ARG A 301 0.69 12.28 -19.90
C ARG A 301 -0.82 12.43 -19.72
N ARG A 302 -1.31 13.67 -19.78
CA ARG A 302 -2.72 14.02 -19.71
C ARG A 302 -3.12 14.70 -21.02
N ARG A 303 -4.19 14.22 -21.66
CA ARG A 303 -4.73 14.82 -22.89
C ARG A 303 -6.22 15.07 -22.77
N LYS A 304 -6.68 16.20 -23.29
CA LYS A 304 -8.11 16.48 -23.49
C LYS A 304 -8.50 15.97 -24.88
N ILE A 305 -9.55 15.17 -24.97
CA ILE A 305 -10.04 14.53 -26.19
C ILE A 305 -11.58 14.48 -26.19
N VAL A 306 -12.20 14.12 -27.30
CA VAL A 306 -13.64 13.87 -27.38
C VAL A 306 -13.93 12.43 -27.01
N TRP A 307 -14.86 12.21 -26.07
CA TRP A 307 -15.24 10.89 -25.56
C TRP A 307 -15.73 9.94 -26.68
N GLN A 308 -16.56 10.47 -27.58
CA GLN A 308 -17.13 9.71 -28.69
C GLN A 308 -16.04 9.13 -29.61
N ASP A 309 -14.88 9.80 -29.71
CA ASP A 309 -13.76 9.38 -30.57
C ASP A 309 -12.94 8.24 -29.95
N ILE A 310 -13.03 8.00 -28.64
CA ILE A 310 -12.22 6.97 -27.94
C ILE A 310 -13.03 5.84 -27.30
N LYS A 311 -14.34 6.02 -27.06
CA LYS A 311 -15.15 5.05 -26.30
C LYS A 311 -15.19 3.66 -26.92
N HIS A 312 -15.04 3.55 -28.24
CA HIS A 312 -15.00 2.26 -28.94
C HIS A 312 -13.69 1.51 -28.66
N GLN A 313 -12.58 2.24 -28.49
CA GLN A 313 -11.25 1.69 -28.22
C GLN A 313 -11.14 1.01 -26.85
N ILE A 314 -12.07 1.33 -25.92
CA ILE A 314 -12.19 0.62 -24.65
C ILE A 314 -12.70 -0.79 -24.90
N LYS A 315 -13.66 -0.99 -25.81
CA LYS A 315 -14.29 -2.29 -26.07
C LYS A 315 -13.39 -3.28 -26.81
N GLU A 316 -12.31 -2.81 -27.42
CA GLU A 316 -11.23 -3.63 -28.01
C GLU A 316 -10.34 -4.25 -26.90
N THR A 317 -10.95 -4.65 -25.78
CA THR A 317 -10.30 -5.09 -24.53
C THR A 317 -9.70 -6.49 -24.59
N LYS A 318 -10.13 -7.36 -25.52
CA LYS A 318 -9.73 -8.78 -25.49
C LYS A 318 -8.20 -8.92 -25.51
N ASP A 319 -7.51 -8.03 -26.22
CA ASP A 319 -6.05 -7.99 -26.29
C ASP A 319 -5.43 -6.64 -25.89
N ARG A 320 -6.25 -5.65 -25.49
CA ARG A 320 -5.78 -4.27 -25.15
C ARG A 320 -4.86 -3.71 -26.24
N ASN A 321 -5.21 -3.93 -27.51
CA ASN A 321 -4.37 -3.60 -28.67
C ASN A 321 -4.58 -2.18 -29.20
N SER A 322 -5.61 -1.47 -28.75
CA SER A 322 -5.90 -0.12 -29.20
C SER A 322 -4.83 0.87 -28.73
N THR A 323 -4.73 2.02 -29.41
CA THR A 323 -3.80 3.11 -29.05
C THR A 323 -4.08 3.69 -27.66
N LEU A 324 -5.24 3.38 -27.06
CA LEU A 324 -5.57 3.73 -25.68
C LEU A 324 -4.70 2.98 -24.66
N TYR A 325 -4.33 1.74 -24.97
CA TYR A 325 -3.53 0.87 -24.12
C TYR A 325 -2.09 0.74 -24.63
N LYS A 326 -1.87 0.74 -25.96
CA LYS A 326 -0.55 0.66 -26.59
C LYS A 326 -0.09 2.02 -27.07
N ASP A 327 0.62 2.72 -26.20
CA ASP A 327 1.10 4.07 -26.47
C ASP A 327 2.55 4.20 -26.02
N SER A 328 3.36 4.85 -26.86
CA SER A 328 4.76 5.07 -26.58
C SER A 328 4.95 6.33 -25.74
N PRO A 329 5.85 6.30 -24.76
CA PRO A 329 6.17 7.47 -23.98
C PRO A 329 6.89 8.47 -24.89
N SER A 330 6.41 9.71 -24.89
CA SER A 330 7.05 10.82 -25.58
C SER A 330 7.25 11.93 -24.57
N GLN A 331 8.35 12.67 -24.70
CA GLN A 331 8.51 13.92 -23.98
C GLN A 331 7.39 14.89 -24.36
N PRO A 332 6.99 15.79 -23.45
CA PRO A 332 6.15 16.91 -23.81
C PRO A 332 6.86 17.68 -24.94
N PRO A 333 6.17 17.99 -26.05
CA PRO A 333 6.75 18.84 -27.06
C PRO A 333 7.13 20.20 -26.44
N LEU A 334 8.31 20.72 -26.76
CA LEU A 334 8.58 22.15 -26.60
C LEU A 334 7.61 22.94 -27.50
N PRO A 335 7.36 24.24 -27.23
CA PRO A 335 6.61 25.08 -28.15
C PRO A 335 7.19 24.92 -29.57
N ASP A 336 6.32 24.63 -30.54
CA ASP A 336 6.65 24.43 -31.96
C ASP A 336 7.54 23.22 -32.31
N GLN A 337 7.63 22.22 -31.44
CA GLN A 337 8.32 20.97 -31.74
C GLN A 337 7.38 19.75 -31.69
N ASP A 338 7.70 18.73 -32.48
CA ASP A 338 7.02 17.44 -32.38
C ASP A 338 7.43 16.71 -31.08
N PRO A 339 6.54 15.88 -30.50
CA PRO A 339 6.90 15.08 -29.34
C PRO A 339 8.05 14.12 -29.64
N VAL A 340 9.17 14.25 -28.93
CA VAL A 340 10.31 13.34 -29.07
C VAL A 340 10.03 12.06 -28.26
N PRO A 341 10.10 10.85 -28.87
CA PRO A 341 10.01 9.61 -28.12
C PRO A 341 11.07 9.58 -27.02
N THR A 342 10.71 9.21 -25.80
CA THR A 342 11.71 9.02 -24.75
C THR A 342 12.18 7.58 -24.73
N THR A 343 13.50 7.37 -24.81
CA THR A 343 14.13 6.05 -24.63
C THR A 343 14.28 5.68 -23.15
N SER A 344 13.97 6.60 -22.23
CA SER A 344 14.16 6.43 -20.78
C SER A 344 13.06 5.62 -20.09
N ALA A 345 12.02 5.21 -20.81
CA ALA A 345 10.95 4.41 -20.25
C ALA A 345 11.35 2.93 -20.23
N GLN A 346 11.31 2.34 -19.04
CA GLN A 346 11.67 0.94 -18.83
C GLN A 346 10.56 0.00 -19.32
N ASP A 347 9.31 0.47 -19.24
CA ASP A 347 8.13 -0.35 -19.48
C ASP A 347 7.13 0.31 -20.44
N ASN A 348 6.25 -0.54 -20.96
CA ASN A 348 5.08 -0.11 -21.70
C ASN A 348 4.06 0.64 -20.81
N GLN A 349 3.16 1.41 -21.43
CA GLN A 349 2.03 2.05 -20.74
C GLN A 349 1.25 1.01 -19.93
N ARG A 350 1.19 1.20 -18.61
CA ARG A 350 0.47 0.30 -17.69
C ARG A 350 -0.65 0.96 -16.90
N PHE A 351 -0.83 2.27 -17.05
CA PHE A 351 -1.87 3.04 -16.39
C PHE A 351 -2.81 3.67 -17.41
N LEU A 352 -4.10 3.65 -17.13
CA LEU A 352 -5.13 4.35 -17.88
C LEU A 352 -6.20 4.90 -16.93
N GLN A 353 -6.45 6.20 -17.03
CA GLN A 353 -7.62 6.83 -16.42
C GLN A 353 -8.33 7.69 -17.45
N ILE A 354 -9.67 7.57 -17.49
CA ILE A 354 -10.53 8.36 -18.37
C ILE A 354 -11.55 9.09 -17.49
N VAL A 355 -11.58 10.41 -17.58
CA VAL A 355 -12.54 11.26 -16.87
C VAL A 355 -13.43 11.93 -17.90
N ILE A 356 -14.74 11.69 -17.85
CA ILE A 356 -15.69 12.19 -18.84
C ILE A 356 -16.46 13.37 -18.26
N CYS A 357 -16.48 14.49 -18.97
CA CYS A 357 -17.39 15.60 -18.67
C CYS A 357 -18.79 15.23 -19.16
N LEU A 358 -19.71 15.00 -18.22
CA LEU A 358 -21.08 14.62 -18.55
C LEU A 358 -21.87 15.75 -19.21
N THR A 359 -21.46 17.01 -19.01
CA THR A 359 -21.98 18.15 -19.74
C THR A 359 -21.51 18.08 -21.20
N PRO A 360 -22.42 17.88 -22.17
CA PRO A 360 -22.01 17.78 -23.55
C PRO A 360 -21.64 19.17 -24.10
N HIS A 361 -20.76 19.17 -25.09
CA HIS A 361 -20.36 20.30 -25.92
C HIS A 361 -20.78 20.04 -27.36
N HIS A 362 -20.59 21.04 -28.23
CA HIS A 362 -20.89 20.95 -29.66
C HIS A 362 -22.36 20.54 -29.91
N ASN A 363 -23.28 21.44 -29.53
CA ASN A 363 -24.72 21.26 -29.70
C ASN A 363 -25.26 19.96 -29.06
N PHE A 364 -24.79 19.64 -27.85
CA PHE A 364 -25.23 18.47 -27.08
C PHE A 364 -24.87 17.09 -27.68
N GLN A 365 -23.99 17.03 -28.68
CA GLN A 365 -23.66 15.77 -29.37
C GLN A 365 -22.36 15.10 -28.89
N ARG A 366 -21.48 15.84 -28.22
CA ARG A 366 -20.13 15.36 -27.86
C ARG A 366 -19.81 15.62 -26.40
N ASN A 367 -18.97 14.81 -25.80
CA ASN A 367 -18.48 15.00 -24.43
C ASN A 367 -16.97 15.18 -24.45
N TRP A 368 -16.45 16.09 -23.63
CA TRP A 368 -15.02 16.15 -23.38
C TRP A 368 -14.61 14.99 -22.48
N ALA A 369 -13.43 14.45 -22.72
CA ALA A 369 -12.79 13.47 -21.85
C ALA A 369 -11.33 13.88 -21.58
N GLY A 370 -10.88 13.70 -20.34
CA GLY A 370 -9.47 13.70 -19.98
C GLY A 370 -8.94 12.27 -19.99
N VAL A 371 -7.87 12.01 -20.73
CA VAL A 371 -7.18 10.72 -20.76
C VAL A 371 -5.82 10.89 -20.10
N THR A 372 -5.57 10.11 -19.05
CA THR A 372 -4.29 10.07 -18.33
C THR A 372 -3.63 8.71 -18.56
N LYS A 373 -2.34 8.74 -18.89
CA LYS A 373 -1.50 7.56 -19.13
C LYS A 373 -0.19 7.70 -18.35
N ARG A 374 0.39 6.58 -17.91
CA ARG A 374 1.68 6.55 -17.22
C ARG A 374 2.62 5.45 -17.71
N TRP A 375 3.91 5.73 -17.57
CA TRP A 375 5.04 4.83 -17.84
C TRP A 375 6.03 4.91 -16.68
N ASN A 376 6.66 3.79 -16.38
CA ASN A 376 7.77 3.75 -15.44
C ASN A 376 9.04 4.25 -16.13
N LEU A 377 9.80 5.04 -15.40
CA LEU A 377 11.14 5.48 -15.73
C LEU A 377 12.08 4.95 -14.67
N GLU A 378 13.35 4.80 -15.05
CA GLU A 378 14.42 4.58 -14.09
C GLU A 378 14.44 5.68 -13.01
N LEU A 379 14.81 5.31 -11.79
CA LEU A 379 14.95 6.27 -10.71
C LEU A 379 16.25 7.07 -10.90
N PRO A 380 16.20 8.40 -11.08
CA PRO A 380 17.41 9.20 -11.12
C PRO A 380 18.02 9.32 -9.72
N ASP A 381 19.32 9.63 -9.64
CA ASP A 381 20.03 9.84 -8.35
C ASP A 381 19.33 10.88 -7.45
N ILE A 382 18.69 11.87 -8.05
CA ILE A 382 17.90 12.90 -7.37
C ILE A 382 16.46 12.85 -7.90
N PRO A 383 15.57 12.06 -7.27
CA PRO A 383 14.18 11.95 -7.70
C PRO A 383 13.42 13.26 -7.55
N GLN A 384 12.85 13.75 -8.65
CA GLN A 384 11.99 14.94 -8.64
C GLN A 384 10.79 14.73 -7.71
N GLY A 385 10.43 15.77 -6.95
CA GLY A 385 9.27 15.75 -6.08
C GLY A 385 9.45 14.96 -4.78
N ARG A 386 10.57 14.27 -4.57
CA ARG A 386 10.84 13.53 -3.31
C ARG A 386 10.89 14.48 -2.12
N LYS A 387 11.70 15.54 -2.23
CA LYS A 387 11.88 16.55 -1.16
C LYS A 387 10.57 17.27 -0.84
N GLU A 388 9.66 17.36 -1.81
CA GLU A 388 8.36 17.98 -1.66
C GLU A 388 7.32 17.01 -1.08
N ARG A 389 7.35 15.73 -1.43
CA ARG A 389 6.35 14.76 -0.92
C ARG A 389 6.72 14.15 0.44
N VAL A 390 8.00 13.86 0.66
CA VAL A 390 8.50 13.14 1.85
C VAL A 390 9.18 14.13 2.80
N GLY A 391 10.09 14.94 2.27
CA GLY A 391 10.93 15.85 3.05
C GLY A 391 11.99 15.10 3.87
N GLU A 392 12.49 15.74 4.93
CA GLU A 392 13.54 15.19 5.79
C GLU A 392 12.98 14.25 6.87
N PRO A 393 13.71 13.18 7.27
CA PRO A 393 13.38 12.36 8.43
C PRO A 393 13.39 13.15 9.73
N ARG A 394 12.47 12.85 10.65
CA ARG A 394 12.38 13.43 12.00
C ARG A 394 12.67 12.44 13.12
N GLY A 395 12.96 11.19 12.78
CA GLY A 395 13.12 10.09 13.73
C GLY A 395 11.82 9.34 14.02
N PHE A 396 11.86 8.45 15.00
CA PHE A 396 10.71 7.64 15.37
C PHE A 396 9.68 8.46 16.15
N ASN A 397 8.40 8.27 15.83
CA ASN A 397 7.28 8.92 16.51
C ASN A 397 6.40 7.87 17.19
N GLU A 398 6.37 7.93 18.53
CA GLU A 398 5.62 6.97 19.36
C GLU A 398 4.11 6.97 19.11
N ARG A 399 3.49 8.05 18.65
CA ARG A 399 2.04 8.05 18.42
C ARG A 399 1.66 7.27 17.17
N ILE A 400 2.43 7.45 16.09
CA ILE A 400 2.18 6.75 14.83
C ILE A 400 2.95 5.43 14.73
N GLN A 401 3.79 5.13 15.73
CA GLN A 401 4.62 3.92 15.79
C GLN A 401 5.51 3.71 14.55
N GLY A 402 6.02 4.79 13.98
CA GLY A 402 6.82 4.74 12.75
C GLY A 402 7.74 5.93 12.62
N PHE A 403 8.57 5.93 11.57
CA PHE A 403 9.42 7.08 11.26
C PHE A 403 8.57 8.23 10.75
N ASP A 404 8.76 9.41 11.34
CA ASP A 404 8.11 10.64 10.89
C ASP A 404 8.99 11.36 9.87
N PHE A 405 8.34 12.04 8.94
CA PHE A 405 8.99 12.82 7.89
C PHE A 405 8.31 14.18 7.79
N THR A 406 9.11 15.23 7.58
CA THR A 406 8.63 16.62 7.65
C THR A 406 7.43 16.95 6.77
N LYS A 407 7.20 16.22 5.67
CA LYS A 407 6.19 16.51 4.66
C LYS A 407 5.28 15.33 4.30
N ALA A 408 5.62 14.11 4.73
CA ALA A 408 4.83 12.92 4.39
C ALA A 408 3.41 13.02 4.96
N GLY A 409 2.41 12.89 4.08
CA GLY A 409 0.99 13.01 4.43
C GLY A 409 0.48 14.43 4.70
N ALA A 410 1.39 15.43 4.75
CA ALA A 410 1.05 16.84 4.95
C ALA A 410 1.13 17.68 3.66
N ASN A 411 1.78 17.16 2.62
CA ASN A 411 1.99 17.87 1.37
C ASN A 411 1.11 17.38 0.20
N TYR A 412 1.06 18.23 -0.81
CA TYR A 412 0.28 18.04 -2.02
C TYR A 412 1.06 17.27 -3.09
N PRO A 413 0.37 16.65 -4.07
CA PRO A 413 1.02 16.01 -5.20
C PRO A 413 2.04 16.94 -5.87
N TYR A 414 3.22 16.39 -6.18
CA TYR A 414 4.22 17.12 -6.96
C TYR A 414 3.64 17.50 -8.32
N THR A 415 3.71 18.78 -8.64
CA THR A 415 3.42 19.32 -9.96
C THR A 415 4.65 20.09 -10.40
N PRO A 416 5.26 19.76 -11.55
CA PRO A 416 6.42 20.50 -12.02
C PRO A 416 6.02 21.95 -12.35
N ASN A 417 6.90 22.89 -12.04
CA ASN A 417 6.74 24.28 -12.45
C ASN A 417 6.88 24.38 -13.99
N GLU A 418 5.96 25.09 -14.64
CA GLU A 418 5.92 25.19 -16.11
C GLU A 418 7.20 25.82 -16.70
N ARG A 419 7.83 26.75 -15.98
CA ARG A 419 9.07 27.44 -16.40
C ARG A 419 10.33 26.75 -15.88
N GLN A 420 10.21 25.98 -14.80
CA GLN A 420 11.31 25.29 -14.15
C GLN A 420 10.89 23.84 -13.81
N PRO A 421 10.80 22.92 -14.79
CA PRO A 421 10.22 21.59 -14.58
C PRO A 421 10.90 20.72 -13.49
N GLN A 422 12.12 21.10 -13.10
CA GLN A 422 12.91 20.49 -12.04
C GLN A 422 12.47 20.93 -10.62
N MET A 423 11.64 21.95 -10.52
CA MET A 423 11.13 22.53 -9.27
C MET A 423 9.63 22.31 -9.17
N ALA A 424 9.12 22.19 -7.94
CA ALA A 424 7.68 22.18 -7.72
C ALA A 424 7.06 23.53 -8.10
N GLY A 425 5.96 23.46 -8.84
CA GLY A 425 5.07 24.59 -9.10
C GLY A 425 4.12 24.85 -7.94
N ASP A 426 3.29 25.88 -8.11
CA ASP A 426 2.29 26.24 -7.12
C ASP A 426 1.23 25.15 -6.95
N VAL A 427 0.78 24.99 -5.72
CA VAL A 427 -0.28 24.04 -5.40
C VAL A 427 -1.63 24.60 -5.82
N SER A 428 -2.20 24.02 -6.87
CA SER A 428 -3.55 24.36 -7.33
C SER A 428 -4.63 24.04 -6.28
N PHE A 429 -5.75 24.76 -6.33
CA PHE A 429 -6.96 24.46 -5.55
C PHE A 429 -7.37 22.97 -5.64
N LEU A 430 -7.31 22.38 -6.84
CA LEU A 430 -7.66 20.97 -7.04
C LEU A 430 -6.69 20.03 -6.31
N HIS A 431 -5.39 20.35 -6.28
CA HIS A 431 -4.44 19.54 -5.51
C HIS A 431 -4.74 19.61 -4.02
N ARG A 432 -5.13 20.78 -3.51
CA ARG A 432 -5.52 20.93 -2.11
C ARG A 432 -6.81 20.17 -1.79
N ALA A 433 -7.83 20.32 -2.63
CA ALA A 433 -9.09 19.61 -2.49
C ALA A 433 -8.91 18.09 -2.48
N CYS A 434 -8.10 17.56 -3.39
CA CYS A 434 -7.82 16.12 -3.48
C CYS A 434 -7.02 15.62 -2.28
N SER A 435 -5.96 16.32 -1.86
CA SER A 435 -5.16 15.91 -0.69
C SER A 435 -5.95 15.96 0.62
N ASN A 436 -6.79 16.97 0.79
CA ASN A 436 -7.63 17.14 1.99
C ASN A 436 -8.91 16.32 1.92
N ALA A 437 -9.18 15.70 0.77
CA ALA A 437 -10.43 15.05 0.41
C ALA A 437 -11.66 15.92 0.71
N SER A 438 -11.55 17.22 0.44
CA SER A 438 -12.59 18.21 0.71
C SER A 438 -12.43 19.42 -0.20
N PHE A 439 -13.44 19.70 -1.02
CA PHE A 439 -13.51 20.95 -1.80
C PHE A 439 -13.84 22.18 -0.95
N VAL A 440 -14.24 21.98 0.31
CA VAL A 440 -14.54 23.06 1.26
C VAL A 440 -13.28 23.50 2.01
N LYS A 441 -12.34 22.58 2.25
CA LYS A 441 -11.06 22.83 2.95
C LYS A 441 -9.88 23.05 1.99
N ALA A 442 -10.15 23.39 0.73
CA ALA A 442 -9.17 23.46 -0.34
C ALA A 442 -8.49 24.83 -0.45
#